data_AF-D9CHZ4-F1
#
_entry.id   AF-D9CHZ4-F1
#
_cell.length_a   1.000
_cell.length_b   1.000
_cell.length_c   1.000
_cell.angle_alpha   90.00
_cell.angle_beta   90.00
_cell.angle_gamma   90.00
#
_symmetry.space_group_name_H-M   'P 1'
#
loop_
_entity.id
_entity.type
_entity.pdbx_description
1 polymer ?
#
loop_
_entity_poly.entity_id
_entity_poly.type
_entity_poly.pdbx_seq_one_letter_code
_entity_poly.pdbx_strand_id
1 'polypeptide(L)'
;GRNWEGFSNDPYLCGALMAPAIQGLQENVFATAKHFILNEQEHFRQDPESRGYGYNITAPLSSNVDDKTMHELYLWPFADAV
;
A
#
# COMPACT_ATOMS: atom_id res chain seq x y z
N GLY A 1 9.06 -1.91 -6.25
CA GLY A 1 10.02 -0.79 -6.18
C GLY A 1 10.01 -0.06 -4.85
N ARG A 2 8.95 -0.22 -4.04
CA ARG A 2 8.74 0.52 -2.79
C ARG A 2 8.50 -0.37 -1.56
N ASN A 3 8.74 -1.68 -1.69
CA ASN A 3 8.54 -2.64 -0.60
C ASN A 3 9.34 -2.25 0.66
N TRP A 4 10.49 -1.60 0.48
CA TRP A 4 11.37 -1.13 1.55
C TRP A 4 10.79 0.03 2.38
N GLU A 5 9.74 0.72 1.91
CA GLU A 5 9.05 1.76 2.68
C GLU A 5 8.07 1.17 3.70
N GLY A 6 7.65 -0.09 3.50
CA GLY A 6 6.79 -0.83 4.41
C GLY A 6 7.59 -1.70 5.38
N PHE A 7 6.92 -2.66 6.02
CA PHE A 7 7.53 -3.53 7.02
C PHE A 7 7.83 -4.94 6.51
N SER A 8 6.83 -5.66 6.02
CA SER A 8 6.92 -7.08 5.62
C SER A 8 5.90 -7.42 4.54
N ASN A 9 6.13 -8.53 3.82
CA ASN A 9 5.14 -9.15 2.93
C ASN A 9 4.15 -10.07 3.67
N ASP A 10 4.41 -10.38 4.94
CA ASP A 10 3.49 -11.11 5.82
C ASP A 10 2.47 -10.13 6.44
N PRO A 11 1.16 -10.37 6.29
CA PRO A 11 0.13 -9.44 6.72
C PRO A 11 0.09 -9.24 8.23
N TYR A 12 0.32 -10.32 9.00
CA TYR A 12 0.32 -10.28 10.45
C TYR A 12 1.50 -9.46 10.98
N LEU A 13 2.72 -9.74 10.51
CA LEU A 13 3.92 -8.99 10.91
C LEU A 13 3.83 -7.53 10.49
N CYS A 14 3.28 -7.24 9.30
CA CYS A 14 3.09 -5.87 8.86
C CYS A 14 2.12 -5.11 9.77
N GLY A 15 0.96 -5.69 10.09
CA GLY A 15 -0.03 -5.09 11.01
C GLY A 15 0.51 -4.89 12.43
N ALA A 16 1.19 -5.90 12.97
CA ALA A 16 1.79 -5.87 14.31
C ALA A 16 2.88 -4.78 14.47
N LEU A 17 3.51 -4.35 13.38
CA LEU A 17 4.49 -3.25 13.38
C LEU A 17 3.87 -1.90 13.01
N MET A 18 2.81 -1.90 12.19
CA MET A 18 2.11 -0.69 11.76
C MET A 18 1.32 -0.02 12.90
N ALA A 19 0.57 -0.80 13.69
CA ALA A 19 -0.21 -0.28 14.81
C ALA A 19 0.63 0.49 15.87
N PRO A 20 1.74 -0.06 16.43
CA PRO A 20 2.55 0.67 17.40
C PRO A 20 3.27 1.87 16.78
N ALA A 21 3.67 1.81 15.50
CA ALA A 21 4.26 2.95 14.81
C ALA A 21 3.27 4.11 14.69
N ILE A 22 2.01 3.81 14.36
CA ILE A 22 0.92 4.78 14.30
C ILE A 22 0.66 5.37 15.69
N GLN A 23 0.56 4.53 16.72
CA GLN A 23 0.35 4.98 18.11
C GLN A 23 1.45 5.94 18.57
N GLY A 24 2.72 5.61 18.32
CA GLY A 24 3.85 6.48 18.68
C GLY A 24 3.87 7.81 17.93
N LEU A 25 3.50 7.83 16.64
CA LEU A 25 3.35 9.08 15.88
C LEU A 25 2.21 9.94 16.44
N GLN A 26 1.07 9.31 16.75
CA GLN A 26 -0.15 9.97 17.21
C GLN A 26 -0.07 10.55 18.63
N GLU A 27 1.01 10.30 19.36
CA GLU A 27 1.29 11.05 20.59
C GLU A 27 1.45 12.56 20.32
N ASN A 28 1.93 12.95 19.13
CA ASN A 28 2.26 14.33 18.82
C ASN A 28 1.85 14.81 17.42
N VAL A 29 1.62 13.91 16.47
CA VAL A 29 1.28 14.25 15.07
C VAL A 29 0.27 13.28 14.46
N PHE A 30 -0.52 13.73 13.49
CA PHE A 30 -1.40 12.83 12.75
C PHE A 30 -0.60 11.81 11.93
N ALA A 31 -0.88 10.52 12.13
CA ALA A 31 -0.35 9.46 11.29
C ALA A 31 -1.16 9.31 9.99
N THR A 32 -0.57 8.69 8.97
CA THR A 32 -1.25 8.39 7.71
C THR A 32 -0.87 6.99 7.23
N ALA A 33 -1.83 6.06 7.29
CA ALA A 33 -1.71 4.74 6.69
C ALA A 33 -1.73 4.84 5.16
N LYS A 34 -0.70 4.33 4.47
CA LYS A 34 -0.58 4.42 3.00
C LYS A 34 0.20 3.24 2.40
N HIS A 35 0.01 2.90 1.12
CA HIS A 35 -1.00 3.43 0.21
C HIS A 35 -2.20 2.50 0.25
N PHE A 36 -3.39 3.04 0.50
CA PHE A 36 -4.62 2.27 0.46
C PHE A 36 -5.18 2.30 -0.97
N ILE A 37 -5.20 1.21 -1.74
CA ILE A 37 -4.59 -0.12 -1.51
C ILE A 37 -4.11 -0.69 -2.85
N LEU A 38 -3.32 -1.77 -2.83
CA LEU A 38 -2.84 -2.51 -4.02
C LEU A 38 -1.91 -1.74 -4.98
N ASN A 39 -1.14 -0.77 -4.46
CA ASN A 39 -0.07 -0.11 -5.22
C ASN A 39 1.25 -0.90 -5.14
N GLU A 40 1.23 -2.15 -5.60
CA GLU A 40 2.34 -3.11 -5.42
C GLU A 40 3.51 -2.93 -6.41
N GLN A 41 3.31 -2.13 -7.46
CA GLN A 41 4.34 -1.88 -8.46
C GLN A 41 4.38 -0.42 -8.92
N GLU A 42 5.58 0.04 -9.26
CA GLU A 42 5.79 1.40 -9.75
C GLU A 42 5.42 1.55 -11.23
N HIS A 43 5.59 0.49 -12.00
CA HIS A 43 5.30 0.52 -13.42
C HIS A 43 3.80 0.71 -13.65
N PHE A 44 3.45 1.73 -14.44
CA PHE A 44 2.07 2.08 -14.77
C PHE A 44 1.20 2.65 -13.62
N ARG A 45 1.78 3.05 -12.48
CA ARG A 45 1.00 3.65 -11.38
C ARG A 45 0.43 5.04 -11.71
N GLN A 46 1.04 5.75 -12.65
CA GLN A 46 0.62 7.07 -13.10
C GLN A 46 0.73 7.15 -14.62
N ASP A 47 -0.36 7.60 -15.24
CA ASP A 47 -0.45 7.77 -16.68
C ASP A 47 0.58 8.79 -17.23
N PRO A 48 0.73 10.01 -16.65
CA PRO A 48 1.75 10.95 -17.12
C PRO A 48 3.19 10.43 -17.00
N GLU A 49 3.51 9.74 -15.89
CA GLU A 49 4.83 9.13 -15.65
C GLU A 49 5.13 8.06 -16.71
N SER A 50 4.15 7.19 -16.97
CA SER A 50 4.29 6.09 -17.93
C SER A 50 4.48 6.58 -19.36
N ARG A 51 3.74 7.62 -19.77
CA ARG A 51 3.96 8.28 -21.07
C ARG A 51 5.34 8.95 -21.14
N GLY A 52 5.82 9.52 -20.04
CA GLY A 52 7.18 10.03 -19.91
C GLY A 52 8.26 8.96 -20.16
N TYR A 53 7.97 7.70 -19.82
CA TYR A 53 8.82 6.54 -20.12
C TYR A 53 8.55 5.89 -21.49
N GLY A 54 7.71 6.47 -22.35
CA GLY A 54 7.44 5.99 -23.71
C GLY A 54 6.31 4.97 -23.82
N TYR A 55 5.54 4.74 -22.75
CA TYR A 55 4.39 3.83 -22.76
C TYR A 55 3.09 4.57 -23.09
N ASN A 56 2.38 4.12 -24.12
CA ASN A 56 1.11 4.70 -24.53
C ASN A 56 -0.06 4.01 -23.80
N ILE A 57 -0.39 4.50 -22.60
CA ILE A 57 -1.53 4.06 -21.80
C ILE A 57 -2.54 5.20 -21.64
N THR A 58 -3.77 4.87 -21.28
CA THR A 58 -4.87 5.83 -21.11
C THR A 58 -5.33 5.99 -19.65
N ALA A 59 -4.90 5.08 -18.77
CA ALA A 59 -5.22 5.09 -17.35
C ALA A 59 -4.09 4.37 -16.57
N PRO A 60 -3.96 4.63 -15.26
CA PRO A 60 -3.10 3.84 -14.38
C PRO A 60 -3.46 2.34 -14.38
N LEU A 61 -2.51 1.54 -13.91
CA LEU A 61 -2.69 0.11 -13.63
C LEU A 61 -3.95 -0.16 -12.80
N SER A 62 -4.68 -1.20 -13.16
CA SER A 62 -5.75 -1.78 -12.33
C SER A 62 -5.22 -3.02 -11.62
N SER A 63 -5.20 -2.99 -10.29
CA SER A 63 -4.92 -4.17 -9.47
C SER A 63 -6.23 -4.92 -9.22
N ASN A 64 -6.42 -6.03 -9.93
CA ASN A 64 -7.64 -6.84 -9.82
C ASN A 64 -7.37 -8.01 -8.86
N VAL A 65 -8.02 -8.00 -7.70
CA VAL A 65 -7.84 -9.02 -6.65
C VAL A 65 -9.20 -9.57 -6.21
N ASP A 66 -9.27 -10.84 -5.81
CA ASP A 66 -10.50 -11.41 -5.26
C ASP A 66 -10.73 -10.99 -3.81
N ASP A 67 -11.98 -11.12 -3.37
CA ASP A 67 -12.42 -10.66 -2.05
C ASP A 67 -11.70 -11.36 -0.89
N LYS A 68 -11.40 -12.66 -1.04
CA LYS A 68 -10.71 -13.43 0.00
C LYS A 68 -9.27 -12.93 0.14
N THR A 69 -8.55 -12.79 -0.97
CA THR A 69 -7.17 -12.26 -0.94
C THR A 69 -7.14 -10.80 -0.49
N MET A 70 -8.14 -9.98 -0.80
CA MET A 70 -8.24 -8.62 -0.23
C MET A 70 -8.25 -8.67 1.30
N HIS A 71 -9.14 -9.46 1.89
CA HIS A 71 -9.35 -9.49 3.33
C HIS A 71 -8.25 -10.23 4.10
N GLU A 72 -7.75 -11.35 3.58
CA GLU A 72 -6.78 -12.19 4.28
C GLU A 72 -5.33 -11.75 4.10
N LEU A 73 -5.04 -10.84 3.18
CA LEU A 73 -3.68 -10.37 2.89
C LEU A 73 -3.55 -8.84 2.90
N TYR A 74 -4.13 -8.15 1.92
CA TYR A 74 -3.82 -6.74 1.70
C TYR A 74 -4.48 -5.81 2.72
N LEU A 75 -5.72 -6.10 3.10
CA LEU A 75 -6.51 -5.26 4.00
C LEU A 75 -6.14 -5.47 5.47
N TRP A 76 -5.63 -6.64 5.82
CA TRP A 76 -5.27 -7.02 7.19
C TRP A 76 -4.45 -5.95 7.93
N PRO A 77 -3.30 -5.46 7.43
CA PRO A 77 -2.51 -4.45 8.14
C PRO A 77 -3.24 -3.09 8.27
N PHE A 78 -4.17 -2.78 7.36
CA PHE A 78 -4.99 -1.58 7.49
C PHE A 78 -6.09 -1.74 8.55
N ALA A 79 -6.59 -2.95 8.79
CA ALA A 79 -7.49 -3.22 9.90
C ALA A 79 -6.80 -3.01 11.25
N ASP A 80 -5.55 -3.46 11.40
CA ASP A 80 -4.73 -3.21 12.60
C ASP A 80 -4.39 -1.73 12.81
N ALA A 81 -4.41 -0.93 11.74
CA ALA A 81 -4.08 0.50 11.76
C ALA A 81 -5.23 1.41 12.20
N VAL A 82 -6.47 0.90 12.26
CA VAL A 82 -7.70 1.64 12.64
C VAL A 82 -7.93 1.56 14.14
#